data_AF-A0A2V6LTW4-F1
#
_entry.id   AF-A0A2V6LTW4-F1
#
_cell.length_a   1.000
_cell.length_b   1.000
_cell.length_c   1.000
_cell.angle_alpha   90.00
_cell.angle_beta   90.00
_cell.angle_gamma   90.00
#
_symmetry.space_group_name_H-M   'P 1'
#
loop_
_entity.id
_entity.type
_entity.pdbx_description
1 polymer ?
#
loop_
_entity_poly.entity_id
_entity_poly.type
_entity_poly.pdbx_seq_one_letter_code
_entity_poly.pdbx_strand_id
1 'polypeptide(L)'
;MKRSSLSNSPADRQPEIHQILAILHKWGIHTLGQLAALDKEQLGARLGPEAIRMWERANGQSNRVLKLVRPPESFEESFEFENEIETAEPLLFMLRRFLEQLAVRLSAIYLVAKELTLRITFAGKHNYERVFKIPQPTNDVDLLFRMLHTHLENFKSEHPIIAVALSAQPIKPAREQFGLFEPTLRNPNQLYESLARLTAFLGADRVGTPVLEETHRPDAFRMEPFTWHGLPAHPIDKMSMPRPALRRFRPAAPASVLLDEDTPAHVRGVDSCGKVVRQHGPYLSSGNWWDEKWWARAEWDLQLENGVLCRSYESVDGWKIVGIYD
;
A
#
# COMPACT_ATOMS: atom_id res chain seq x y z
N MET A 1 22.55 -1.50 -32.25
CA MET A 1 22.56 -0.07 -32.67
C MET A 1 21.48 0.68 -31.90
N LYS A 2 21.84 1.21 -30.72
CA LYS A 2 20.98 2.12 -29.95
C LYS A 2 21.20 3.53 -30.54
N ARG A 3 20.23 4.06 -31.29
CA ARG A 3 20.21 5.50 -31.62
C ARG A 3 19.73 6.23 -30.37
N SER A 4 20.67 6.78 -29.63
CA SER A 4 20.44 7.74 -28.54
C SER A 4 19.77 8.98 -29.12
N SER A 5 18.45 9.07 -29.00
CA SER A 5 17.72 10.32 -29.18
C SER A 5 18.08 11.25 -28.02
N LEU A 6 19.16 12.03 -28.19
CA LEU A 6 19.45 13.20 -27.37
C LEU A 6 18.22 14.11 -27.42
N SER A 7 17.46 14.12 -26.33
CA SER A 7 16.35 15.03 -26.09
C SER A 7 16.92 16.44 -25.95
N ASN A 8 17.14 17.11 -27.09
CA ASN A 8 17.62 18.48 -27.12
C ASN A 8 16.46 19.42 -26.71
N SER A 9 16.35 19.70 -25.42
CA SER A 9 15.30 20.54 -24.84
C SER A 9 15.34 21.94 -25.48
N PRO A 10 14.21 22.64 -25.68
CA PRO A 10 14.21 24.01 -26.20
C PRO A 10 15.04 24.99 -25.35
N ALA A 11 15.28 24.69 -24.07
CA ALA A 11 16.13 25.49 -23.19
C ALA A 11 17.63 25.40 -23.54
N ASP A 12 18.14 24.22 -23.90
CA ASP A 12 19.56 24.02 -24.23
C ASP A 12 19.95 24.65 -25.58
N ARG A 13 18.99 24.90 -26.46
CA ARG A 13 19.21 25.51 -27.78
C ARG A 13 19.25 27.03 -27.79
N GLN A 14 18.75 27.67 -26.72
CA GLN A 14 18.76 29.13 -26.62
C GLN A 14 20.18 29.73 -26.67
N PRO A 15 21.19 29.27 -25.91
CA PRO A 15 22.53 29.87 -25.94
C PRO A 15 23.24 29.72 -27.29
N GLU A 16 23.10 28.57 -27.96
CA GLU A 16 23.69 28.33 -29.29
C GLU A 16 23.12 29.28 -30.35
N ILE A 17 21.81 29.52 -30.33
CA ILE A 17 21.15 30.45 -31.27
C ILE A 17 21.65 31.88 -31.08
N HIS A 18 21.85 32.33 -29.83
CA HIS A 18 22.36 33.68 -29.55
C HIS A 18 23.80 33.85 -30.07
N GLN A 19 24.64 32.82 -29.96
CA GLN A 19 25.99 32.85 -30.47
C GLN A 19 26.02 32.91 -32.01
N ILE A 20 25.18 32.13 -32.68
CA ILE A 20 25.03 32.15 -34.15
C ILE A 20 24.56 33.53 -34.63
N LEU A 21 23.56 34.12 -33.96
CA LEU A 21 23.07 35.47 -34.28
C LEU A 21 24.15 36.55 -34.11
N ALA A 22 24.97 36.47 -33.05
CA ALA A 22 26.08 37.39 -32.84
C ALA A 22 27.15 37.28 -33.95
N ILE A 23 27.42 36.07 -34.45
CA ILE A 23 28.35 35.86 -35.57
C ILE A 23 27.77 36.40 -36.87
N LEU A 24 26.50 36.11 -37.16
CA LEU A 24 25.81 36.64 -38.36
C LEU A 24 25.79 38.17 -38.37
N HIS A 25 25.56 38.80 -37.21
CA HIS A 25 25.60 40.25 -37.07
C HIS A 25 26.99 40.82 -37.36
N LYS A 26 28.07 40.12 -36.96
CA LYS A 26 29.45 40.50 -37.32
C LYS A 26 29.76 40.32 -38.80
N TRP A 27 29.03 39.44 -39.50
CA TRP A 27 29.13 39.25 -40.95
C TRP A 27 28.26 40.23 -41.76
N GLY A 28 27.59 41.18 -41.09
CA GLY A 28 26.73 42.18 -41.73
C GLY A 28 25.33 41.66 -42.08
N ILE A 29 24.92 40.51 -41.52
CA ILE A 29 23.61 39.92 -41.75
C ILE A 29 22.68 40.31 -40.61
N HIS A 30 21.76 41.22 -40.92
CA HIS A 30 20.83 41.82 -39.96
C HIS A 30 19.37 41.48 -40.26
N THR A 31 19.06 40.90 -41.43
CA THR A 31 17.68 40.57 -41.83
C THR A 31 17.50 39.11 -42.21
N LEU A 32 16.28 38.61 -42.08
CA LEU A 32 15.91 37.26 -42.51
C LEU A 32 16.10 37.05 -44.02
N GLY A 33 15.88 38.09 -44.82
CA GLY A 33 16.12 38.04 -46.27
C GLY A 33 17.60 37.89 -46.62
N GLN A 34 18.49 38.57 -45.89
CA GLN A 34 19.94 38.40 -46.05
C GLN A 34 20.40 36.99 -45.64
N LEU A 35 19.84 36.44 -44.56
CA LEU A 35 20.11 35.07 -44.14
C LEU A 35 19.61 34.05 -45.19
N ALA A 36 18.41 34.27 -45.74
CA ALA A 36 17.81 33.40 -46.75
C ALA A 36 18.57 33.40 -48.09
N ALA A 37 19.23 34.51 -48.43
CA ALA A 37 20.04 34.66 -49.64
C ALA A 37 21.41 33.95 -49.57
N LEU A 38 21.84 33.49 -48.39
CA LEU A 38 23.09 32.74 -48.25
C LEU A 38 22.99 31.32 -48.81
N ASP A 39 24.13 30.79 -49.23
CA ASP A 39 24.26 29.38 -49.59
C ASP A 39 24.11 28.46 -48.36
N LYS A 40 23.23 27.46 -48.47
CA LYS A 40 22.87 26.54 -47.37
C LYS A 40 24.06 25.69 -46.92
N GLU A 41 24.89 25.23 -47.85
CA GLU A 41 26.02 24.34 -47.55
C GLU A 41 27.16 25.10 -46.88
N GLN A 42 27.48 26.30 -47.36
CA GLN A 42 28.50 27.16 -46.76
C GLN A 42 28.11 27.64 -45.36
N LEU A 43 26.82 27.96 -45.15
CA LEU A 43 26.30 28.34 -43.85
C LEU A 43 26.39 27.17 -42.86
N GLY A 44 25.98 25.98 -43.29
CA GLY A 44 26.04 24.75 -42.49
C GLY A 44 27.46 24.33 -42.13
N ALA A 45 28.41 24.45 -43.07
CA ALA A 45 29.81 24.12 -42.84
C ALA A 45 30.48 25.02 -41.78
N ARG A 46 30.04 26.27 -41.65
CA ARG A 46 30.65 27.26 -40.73
C ARG A 46 29.97 27.35 -39.37
N LEU A 47 28.64 27.23 -39.33
CA LEU A 47 27.84 27.49 -38.13
C LEU A 47 27.05 26.27 -37.65
N GLY A 48 27.20 25.13 -38.35
CA GLY A 48 26.65 23.86 -37.93
C GLY A 48 25.15 23.69 -38.22
N PRO A 49 24.53 22.63 -37.67
CA PRO A 49 23.18 22.20 -38.05
C PRO A 49 22.07 23.15 -37.58
N GLU A 50 22.25 23.91 -36.50
CA GLU A 50 21.24 24.89 -36.06
C GLU A 50 21.16 26.08 -37.04
N ALA A 51 22.27 26.51 -37.65
CA ALA A 51 22.25 27.55 -38.69
C ALA A 51 21.48 27.11 -39.94
N ILE A 52 21.60 25.82 -40.32
CA ILE A 52 20.78 25.23 -41.40
C ILE A 52 19.30 25.29 -41.05
N ARG A 53 18.92 24.95 -39.80
CA ARG A 53 17.51 25.03 -39.34
C ARG A 53 16.99 26.47 -39.35
N MET A 54 17.83 27.45 -39.02
CA MET A 54 17.46 28.88 -39.11
C MET A 54 17.25 29.31 -40.56
N TRP A 55 18.11 28.87 -41.49
CA TRP A 55 17.96 29.12 -42.91
C TRP A 55 16.70 28.47 -43.50
N GLU A 56 16.39 27.22 -43.11
CA GLU A 56 15.16 26.52 -43.50
C GLU A 56 13.91 27.23 -42.99
N ARG A 57 13.95 27.78 -41.76
CA ARG A 57 12.88 28.62 -41.22
C ARG A 57 12.74 29.94 -41.98
N ALA A 58 13.85 30.59 -42.34
CA ALA A 58 13.84 31.85 -43.09
C ALA A 58 13.30 31.66 -44.53
N ASN A 59 13.53 30.50 -45.14
CA ASN A 59 13.01 30.13 -46.47
C ASN A 59 11.65 29.41 -46.45
N GLY A 60 10.96 29.35 -45.31
CA GLY A 60 9.64 28.70 -45.21
C GLY A 60 9.65 27.18 -45.41
N GLN A 61 10.83 26.54 -45.38
CA GLN A 61 11.00 25.09 -45.54
C GLN A 61 10.86 24.33 -44.21
N SER A 62 10.64 25.04 -43.11
CA SER A 62 10.43 24.46 -41.79
C SER A 62 8.99 23.97 -41.62
N ASN A 63 8.80 22.66 -41.55
CA ASN A 63 7.51 22.08 -41.17
C ASN A 63 7.33 22.11 -39.64
N ARG A 64 6.46 23.00 -39.13
CA ARG A 64 6.08 23.07 -37.71
C ARG A 64 4.67 22.51 -37.53
N VAL A 65 4.58 21.19 -37.38
CA VAL A 65 3.31 20.54 -37.05
C VAL A 65 2.81 21.07 -35.71
N LEU A 66 1.56 21.54 -35.67
CA LEU A 66 0.89 21.92 -34.44
C LEU A 66 0.75 20.66 -33.57
N LYS A 67 1.45 20.64 -32.44
CA LYS A 67 1.24 19.62 -31.41
C LYS A 67 0.15 20.12 -30.48
N LEU A 68 -1.01 19.49 -30.54
CA LEU A 68 -2.06 19.64 -29.54
C LEU A 68 -1.53 19.08 -28.22
N VAL A 69 -0.98 19.94 -27.37
CA VAL A 69 -0.64 19.60 -25.99
C VAL A 69 -1.93 19.69 -25.19
N ARG A 70 -2.48 18.54 -24.79
CA ARG A 70 -3.56 18.50 -23.81
C ARG A 70 -2.93 18.58 -22.42
N PRO A 71 -3.28 19.58 -21.59
CA PRO A 71 -2.84 19.57 -20.20
C PRO A 71 -3.29 18.27 -19.53
N PRO A 72 -2.50 17.71 -18.60
CA PRO A 72 -2.91 16.55 -17.84
C PRO A 72 -4.22 16.87 -17.12
N GLU A 73 -5.20 15.96 -17.19
CA GLU A 73 -6.47 16.13 -16.50
C GLU A 73 -6.22 16.13 -14.98
N SER A 74 -6.50 17.26 -14.33
CA SER A 74 -6.50 17.39 -12.88
C SER A 74 -7.89 17.10 -12.33
N PHE A 75 -7.98 16.12 -11.43
CA PHE A 75 -9.22 15.79 -10.71
C PHE A 75 -9.26 16.57 -9.41
N GLU A 76 -9.61 17.85 -9.51
CA GLU A 76 -9.72 18.76 -8.38
C GLU A 76 -11.02 19.55 -8.52
N GLU A 77 -11.73 19.71 -7.40
CA GLU A 77 -12.88 20.58 -7.26
C GLU A 77 -12.63 21.50 -6.07
N SER A 78 -12.99 22.78 -6.22
CA SER A 78 -12.78 23.78 -5.17
C SER A 78 -13.95 24.77 -5.13
N PHE A 79 -14.21 25.32 -3.96
CA PHE A 79 -15.25 26.31 -3.75
C PHE A 79 -14.81 27.30 -2.67
N GLU A 80 -15.01 28.58 -2.97
CA GLU A 80 -14.82 29.69 -2.05
C GLU A 80 -16.20 30.14 -1.57
N PHE A 81 -16.38 30.22 -0.26
CA PHE A 81 -17.66 30.58 0.34
C PHE A 81 -17.84 32.09 0.33
N GLU A 82 -19.05 32.55 0.00
CA GLU A 82 -19.39 33.98 0.04
C GLU A 82 -19.35 34.53 1.47
N ASN A 83 -19.78 33.73 2.43
CA ASN A 83 -19.71 34.03 3.86
C ASN A 83 -18.82 32.99 4.56
N GLU A 84 -18.09 33.45 5.56
CA GLU A 84 -17.32 32.61 6.48
C GLU A 84 -18.22 31.55 7.13
N ILE A 85 -17.78 30.29 7.11
CA ILE A 85 -18.49 29.19 7.76
C ILE A 85 -17.76 28.77 9.04
N GLU A 86 -18.53 28.55 10.10
CA GLU A 86 -18.03 28.15 11.42
C GLU A 86 -18.34 26.67 11.75
N THR A 87 -19.21 26.03 10.96
CA THR A 87 -19.65 24.65 11.19
C THR A 87 -19.25 23.70 10.06
N ALA A 88 -19.28 22.39 10.34
CA ALA A 88 -18.86 21.37 9.39
C ALA A 88 -19.95 20.99 8.37
N GLU A 89 -21.23 21.30 8.62
CA GLU A 89 -22.33 20.89 7.75
C GLU A 89 -22.25 21.50 6.33
N PRO A 90 -21.99 22.82 6.14
CA PRO A 90 -21.80 23.39 4.80
C PRO A 90 -20.60 22.79 4.08
N LEU A 91 -19.54 22.49 4.82
CA LEU A 91 -18.35 21.82 4.30
C LEU A 91 -18.68 20.42 3.79
N LEU A 92 -19.37 19.61 4.59
CA LEU A 92 -19.80 18.26 4.23
C LEU A 92 -20.72 18.26 3.00
N PHE A 93 -21.64 19.22 2.91
CA PHE A 93 -22.49 19.38 1.73
C PHE A 93 -21.66 19.61 0.46
N MET A 94 -20.68 20.52 0.51
CA MET A 94 -19.79 20.78 -0.62
C MET A 94 -18.93 19.57 -0.97
N LEU A 95 -18.40 18.86 0.04
CA LEU A 95 -17.60 17.66 -0.17
C LEU A 95 -18.38 16.53 -0.84
N ARG A 96 -19.66 16.33 -0.48
CA ARG A 96 -20.50 15.34 -1.15
C ARG A 96 -20.68 15.67 -2.63
N ARG A 97 -20.95 16.93 -2.95
CA ARG A 97 -21.05 17.41 -4.34
C ARG A 97 -19.73 17.24 -5.10
N PHE A 98 -18.58 17.55 -4.49
CA PHE A 98 -17.27 17.34 -5.12
C PHE A 98 -17.04 15.86 -5.41
N LEU A 99 -17.37 14.96 -4.48
CA LEU A 99 -17.24 13.53 -4.69
C LEU A 99 -18.12 13.04 -5.84
N GLU A 100 -19.37 13.50 -5.95
CA GLU A 100 -20.27 13.18 -7.07
C GLU A 100 -19.67 13.63 -8.42
N GLN A 101 -19.14 14.86 -8.49
CA GLN A 101 -18.49 15.40 -9.70
C GLN A 101 -17.22 14.63 -10.07
N LEU A 102 -16.34 14.39 -9.09
CA LEU A 102 -15.10 13.63 -9.27
C LEU A 102 -15.39 12.20 -9.71
N ALA A 103 -16.38 11.53 -9.10
CA ALA A 103 -16.77 10.17 -9.45
C ALA A 103 -17.23 10.07 -10.91
N VAL A 104 -18.03 11.02 -11.39
CA VAL A 104 -18.47 11.08 -12.79
C VAL A 104 -17.28 11.28 -13.73
N ARG A 105 -16.42 12.26 -13.43
CA ARG A 105 -15.24 12.58 -14.26
C ARG A 105 -14.23 11.43 -14.33
N LEU A 106 -13.93 10.79 -13.19
CA LEU A 106 -13.05 9.63 -13.12
C LEU A 106 -13.63 8.42 -13.89
N SER A 107 -14.93 8.17 -13.73
CA SER A 107 -15.60 7.04 -14.39
C SER A 107 -15.68 7.22 -15.90
N ALA A 108 -15.83 8.46 -16.39
CA ALA A 108 -15.87 8.77 -17.83
C ALA A 108 -14.59 8.35 -18.58
N ILE A 109 -13.46 8.23 -17.87
CA ILE A 109 -12.17 7.80 -18.42
C ILE A 109 -11.68 6.46 -17.83
N TYR A 110 -12.57 5.71 -17.19
CA TYR A 110 -12.30 4.39 -16.60
C TYR A 110 -11.20 4.38 -15.52
N LEU A 111 -11.12 5.45 -14.72
CA LEU A 111 -10.23 5.54 -13.56
C LEU A 111 -11.03 5.51 -12.25
N VAL A 112 -10.35 5.18 -11.15
CA VAL A 112 -10.88 5.21 -9.79
C VAL A 112 -10.00 6.05 -8.86
N ALA A 113 -10.58 6.63 -7.81
CA ALA A 113 -9.80 7.38 -6.82
C ALA A 113 -8.97 6.41 -5.95
N LYS A 114 -7.66 6.65 -5.88
CA LYS A 114 -6.74 5.93 -4.98
C LYS A 114 -6.50 6.69 -3.68
N GLU A 115 -6.36 8.00 -3.79
CA GLU A 115 -6.09 8.90 -2.67
C GLU A 115 -6.95 10.15 -2.85
N LEU A 116 -7.44 10.72 -1.75
CA LEU A 116 -8.11 12.02 -1.74
C LEU A 116 -7.28 12.99 -0.91
N THR A 117 -7.11 14.22 -1.39
CA THR A 117 -6.47 15.29 -0.63
C THR A 117 -7.49 16.39 -0.36
N LEU A 118 -7.84 16.56 0.90
CA LEU A 118 -8.71 17.62 1.39
C LEU A 118 -7.86 18.82 1.78
N ARG A 119 -8.19 20.00 1.24
CA ARG A 119 -7.62 21.27 1.64
C ARG A 119 -8.72 22.22 2.11
N ILE A 120 -8.56 22.78 3.30
CA ILE A 120 -9.47 23.77 3.87
C ILE A 120 -8.65 25.04 4.11
N THR A 121 -9.17 26.18 3.64
CA THR A 121 -8.54 27.50 3.78
C THR A 121 -9.32 28.32 4.79
N PHE A 122 -8.63 28.94 5.74
CA PHE A 122 -9.23 29.80 6.76
C PHE A 122 -8.99 31.28 6.47
N ALA A 123 -9.80 32.17 7.06
CA ALA A 123 -9.71 33.62 6.89
C ALA A 123 -8.31 34.20 7.15
N GLY A 124 -7.53 33.60 8.05
CA GLY A 124 -6.15 33.96 8.36
C GLY A 124 -5.08 33.51 7.35
N LYS A 125 -5.47 32.97 6.18
CA LYS A 125 -4.57 32.34 5.18
C LYS A 125 -3.79 31.11 5.67
N HIS A 126 -4.21 30.53 6.80
CA HIS A 126 -3.78 29.20 7.20
C HIS A 126 -4.54 28.15 6.39
N ASN A 127 -3.84 27.08 6.00
CA ASN A 127 -4.41 25.98 5.25
C ASN A 127 -4.30 24.69 6.07
N TYR A 128 -5.40 23.98 6.19
CA TYR A 128 -5.43 22.61 6.66
C TYR A 128 -5.38 21.67 5.45
N GLU A 129 -4.46 20.71 5.44
CA GLU A 129 -4.35 19.71 4.39
C GLU A 129 -4.31 18.30 4.98
N ARG A 130 -5.13 17.41 4.43
CA ARG A 130 -5.19 16.00 4.84
C ARG A 130 -5.30 15.08 3.65
N VAL A 131 -4.41 14.08 3.62
CA VAL A 131 -4.42 13.01 2.61
C VAL A 131 -5.11 11.77 3.19
N PHE A 132 -6.06 11.24 2.43
CA PHE A 132 -6.78 10.01 2.71
C PHE A 132 -6.38 8.95 1.70
N LYS A 133 -5.76 7.87 2.18
CA LYS A 133 -5.45 6.70 1.34
C LYS A 133 -6.65 5.77 1.35
N ILE A 134 -7.19 5.48 0.17
CA ILE A 134 -8.35 4.61 0.02
C ILE A 134 -7.82 3.15 -0.03
N PRO A 135 -8.19 2.28 0.92
CA PRO A 135 -7.66 0.91 0.99
C PRO A 135 -7.90 0.12 -0.29
N GLN A 136 -9.09 0.28 -0.86
CA GLN A 136 -9.44 -0.23 -2.18
C GLN A 136 -9.90 0.92 -3.08
N PRO A 137 -9.13 1.26 -4.14
CA PRO A 137 -9.49 2.36 -5.02
C PRO A 137 -10.91 2.24 -5.57
N THR A 138 -11.72 3.29 -5.37
CA THR A 138 -13.15 3.28 -5.67
C THR A 138 -13.65 4.67 -6.08
N ASN A 139 -14.78 4.72 -6.78
CA ASN A 139 -15.55 5.94 -7.03
C ASN A 139 -16.90 5.94 -6.29
N ASP A 140 -17.09 5.00 -5.34
CA ASP A 140 -18.29 4.93 -4.51
C ASP A 140 -18.38 6.18 -3.62
N VAL A 141 -19.31 7.07 -3.98
CA VAL A 141 -19.51 8.37 -3.32
C VAL A 141 -19.83 8.19 -1.84
N ASP A 142 -20.68 7.23 -1.48
CA ASP A 142 -21.14 7.07 -0.10
C ASP A 142 -20.00 6.55 0.79
N LEU A 143 -19.16 5.64 0.28
CA LEU A 143 -17.97 5.17 0.98
C LEU A 143 -16.97 6.31 1.21
N LEU A 144 -16.63 7.04 0.15
CA LEU A 144 -15.67 8.15 0.21
C LEU A 144 -16.20 9.28 1.11
N PHE A 145 -17.49 9.58 1.03
CA PHE A 145 -18.13 10.60 1.85
C PHE A 145 -18.09 10.21 3.34
N ARG A 146 -18.43 8.97 3.68
CA ARG A 146 -18.35 8.49 5.07
C ARG A 146 -16.94 8.60 5.64
N MET A 147 -15.90 8.33 4.85
CA MET A 147 -14.50 8.51 5.26
C MET A 147 -14.18 9.98 5.59
N LEU A 148 -14.63 10.92 4.75
CA LEU A 148 -14.47 12.35 5.02
C LEU A 148 -15.29 12.79 6.24
N HIS A 149 -16.53 12.31 6.36
CA HIS A 149 -17.43 12.60 7.47
C HIS A 149 -16.83 12.18 8.81
N THR A 150 -16.40 10.92 8.94
CA THR A 150 -15.79 10.40 10.18
C THR A 150 -14.55 11.20 10.59
N HIS A 151 -13.77 11.69 9.63
CA HIS A 151 -12.62 12.54 9.94
C HIS A 151 -13.03 13.93 10.42
N LEU A 152 -14.07 14.52 9.80
CA LEU A 152 -14.56 15.85 10.14
C LEU A 152 -15.42 15.88 11.41
N GLU A 153 -15.95 14.76 11.90
CA GLU A 153 -16.65 14.66 13.19
C GLU A 153 -15.81 15.17 14.37
N ASN A 154 -14.51 14.92 14.35
CA ASN A 154 -13.58 15.35 15.40
C ASN A 154 -12.79 16.62 15.03
N PHE A 155 -13.09 17.22 13.89
CA PHE A 155 -12.37 18.38 13.40
C PHE A 155 -12.86 19.65 14.11
N LYS A 156 -11.92 20.40 14.69
CA LYS A 156 -12.17 21.72 15.29
C LYS A 156 -11.27 22.74 14.62
N SER A 157 -11.84 23.91 14.36
CA SER A 157 -11.10 25.06 13.83
C SER A 157 -11.22 26.24 14.79
N GLU A 158 -10.13 26.97 14.98
CA GLU A 158 -10.11 28.25 15.71
C GLU A 158 -10.50 29.43 14.82
N HIS A 159 -10.49 29.21 13.50
CA HIS A 159 -10.78 30.25 12.50
C HIS A 159 -11.90 29.82 11.55
N PRO A 160 -12.71 30.78 11.07
CA PRO A 160 -13.73 30.50 10.08
C PRO A 160 -13.11 30.01 8.77
N ILE A 161 -13.83 29.12 8.10
CA ILE A 161 -13.44 28.56 6.81
C ILE A 161 -13.95 29.47 5.70
N ILE A 162 -13.07 29.77 4.74
CA ILE A 162 -13.38 30.62 3.57
C ILE A 162 -13.37 29.83 2.26
N ALA A 163 -12.64 28.72 2.18
CA ALA A 163 -12.63 27.87 0.99
C ALA A 163 -12.33 26.42 1.31
N VAL A 164 -12.80 25.52 0.44
CA VAL A 164 -12.52 24.09 0.46
C VAL A 164 -12.11 23.63 -0.93
N ALA A 165 -11.11 22.75 -1.00
CA ALA A 165 -10.75 22.02 -2.20
C ALA A 165 -10.58 20.53 -1.90
N LEU A 166 -10.98 19.70 -2.86
CA LEU A 166 -10.82 18.26 -2.81
C LEU A 166 -10.20 17.80 -4.12
N SER A 167 -9.04 17.15 -4.04
CA SER A 167 -8.40 16.53 -5.19
C SER A 167 -8.34 15.01 -5.07
N ALA A 168 -8.50 14.32 -6.19
CA ALA A 168 -8.40 12.88 -6.28
C ALA A 168 -7.16 12.49 -7.08
N GLN A 169 -6.36 11.59 -6.52
CA GLN A 169 -5.30 10.92 -7.25
C GLN A 169 -5.88 9.71 -7.98
N PRO A 170 -5.95 9.71 -9.32
CA PRO A 170 -6.55 8.63 -10.06
C PRO A 170 -5.60 7.43 -10.20
N ILE A 171 -6.18 6.23 -10.27
CA ILE A 171 -5.50 5.00 -10.67
C ILE A 171 -6.42 4.20 -11.59
N LYS A 172 -5.85 3.33 -12.43
CA LYS A 172 -6.66 2.35 -13.15
C LYS A 172 -7.25 1.36 -12.14
N PRO A 173 -8.54 1.02 -12.24
CA PRO A 173 -9.13 0.00 -11.39
C PRO A 173 -8.38 -1.32 -11.59
N ALA A 174 -8.14 -2.04 -10.48
CA ALA A 174 -7.59 -3.38 -10.55
C ALA A 174 -8.54 -4.24 -11.39
N ARG A 175 -8.05 -4.77 -12.51
CA ARG A 175 -8.78 -5.77 -13.29
C ARG A 175 -8.40 -7.14 -12.75
N GLU A 176 -9.21 -7.64 -11.84
CA GLU A 176 -9.09 -9.03 -11.39
C GLU A 176 -9.96 -9.90 -12.30
N GLN A 177 -9.33 -10.71 -13.14
CA GLN A 177 -10.01 -11.82 -13.80
C GLN A 177 -9.94 -13.01 -12.85
N PHE A 178 -11.00 -13.21 -12.07
CA PHE A 178 -11.11 -14.39 -11.23
C PHE A 178 -11.28 -15.64 -12.10
N GLY A 179 -10.70 -16.75 -11.67
CA GLY A 179 -10.98 -18.05 -12.28
C GLY A 179 -12.46 -18.39 -12.15
N LEU A 180 -13.04 -19.11 -13.13
CA LEU A 180 -14.45 -19.51 -13.15
C LEU A 180 -14.90 -20.28 -11.89
N PHE A 181 -13.94 -20.90 -11.19
CA PHE A 181 -14.15 -21.73 -10.00
C PHE A 181 -13.47 -21.17 -8.75
N GLU A 182 -12.91 -19.95 -8.81
CA GLU A 182 -12.32 -19.30 -7.66
C GLU A 182 -13.40 -18.55 -6.88
N PRO A 183 -13.42 -18.64 -5.54
CA PRO A 183 -14.32 -17.82 -4.74
C PRO A 183 -13.95 -16.35 -4.94
N THR A 184 -14.86 -15.59 -5.55
CA THR A 184 -14.69 -14.15 -5.74
C THR A 184 -15.15 -13.40 -4.50
N LEU A 185 -14.48 -12.30 -4.17
CA LEU A 185 -15.02 -11.35 -3.20
C LEU A 185 -16.24 -10.66 -3.81
N ARG A 186 -17.42 -10.94 -3.25
CA ARG A 186 -18.67 -10.29 -3.68
C ARG A 186 -18.62 -8.77 -3.48
N ASN A 187 -18.03 -8.31 -2.37
CA ASN A 187 -17.88 -6.89 -2.06
C ASN A 187 -16.56 -6.66 -1.30
N PRO A 188 -15.47 -6.32 -2.02
CA PRO A 188 -14.18 -6.15 -1.38
C PRO A 188 -14.12 -4.88 -0.49
N ASN A 189 -14.91 -3.84 -0.75
CA ASN A 189 -15.02 -2.66 0.14
C ASN A 189 -15.53 -3.06 1.54
N GLN A 190 -16.58 -3.88 1.59
CA GLN A 190 -17.15 -4.37 2.85
C GLN A 190 -16.14 -5.21 3.66
N LEU A 191 -15.30 -5.99 2.97
CA LEU A 191 -14.22 -6.74 3.62
C LEU A 191 -13.21 -5.79 4.28
N TYR A 192 -12.71 -4.79 3.54
CA TYR A 192 -11.73 -3.84 4.08
C TYR A 192 -12.31 -2.96 5.20
N GLU A 193 -13.59 -2.60 5.15
CA GLU A 193 -14.29 -1.97 6.28
C GLU A 193 -14.32 -2.87 7.51
N SER A 194 -14.63 -4.15 7.32
CA SER A 194 -14.68 -5.13 8.41
C SER A 194 -13.28 -5.34 9.01
N LEU A 195 -12.26 -5.44 8.16
CA LEU A 195 -10.85 -5.53 8.59
C LEU A 195 -10.42 -4.28 9.35
N ALA A 196 -10.80 -3.09 8.91
CA ALA A 196 -10.50 -1.84 9.62
C ALA A 196 -11.13 -1.82 11.02
N ARG A 197 -12.39 -2.25 11.14
CA ARG A 197 -13.07 -2.37 12.45
C ARG A 197 -12.41 -3.40 13.36
N LEU A 198 -12.08 -4.58 12.83
CA LEU A 198 -11.36 -5.61 13.58
C LEU A 198 -9.99 -5.10 14.02
N THR A 199 -9.28 -4.37 13.16
CA THR A 199 -7.98 -3.77 13.47
C THR A 199 -8.10 -2.71 14.56
N ALA A 200 -9.15 -1.89 14.55
CA ALA A 200 -9.40 -0.92 15.60
C ALA A 200 -9.72 -1.59 16.95
N PHE A 201 -10.42 -2.73 16.94
CA PHE A 201 -10.82 -3.44 18.15
C PHE A 201 -9.72 -4.34 18.73
N LEU A 202 -9.03 -5.09 17.88
CA LEU A 202 -8.01 -6.08 18.26
C LEU A 202 -6.59 -5.53 18.13
N GLY A 203 -6.35 -4.43 17.43
CA GLY A 203 -5.01 -3.93 17.12
C GLY A 203 -4.40 -4.57 15.87
N ALA A 204 -3.47 -3.85 15.24
CA ALA A 204 -2.85 -4.23 13.97
C ALA A 204 -2.08 -5.55 14.04
N ASP A 205 -1.47 -5.87 15.17
CA ASP A 205 -0.66 -7.08 15.33
C ASP A 205 -1.50 -8.36 15.53
N ARG A 206 -2.82 -8.24 15.58
CA ARG A 206 -3.75 -9.37 15.81
C ARG A 206 -4.71 -9.63 14.66
N VAL A 207 -4.63 -8.86 13.56
CA VAL A 207 -5.52 -8.99 12.39
C VAL A 207 -4.68 -8.99 11.12
N GLY A 208 -4.72 -10.09 10.36
CA GLY A 208 -3.87 -10.23 9.18
C GLY A 208 -3.76 -11.66 8.66
N THR A 209 -2.72 -11.90 7.88
CA THR A 209 -2.28 -13.24 7.44
C THR A 209 -1.10 -13.69 8.31
N PRO A 210 -1.20 -14.83 9.01
CA PRO A 210 -0.05 -15.37 9.74
C PRO A 210 0.97 -15.91 8.75
N VAL A 211 2.20 -15.41 8.84
CA VAL A 211 3.33 -15.86 8.04
C VAL A 211 4.31 -16.59 8.94
N LEU A 212 4.69 -17.80 8.53
CA LEU A 212 5.66 -18.60 9.24
C LEU A 212 7.00 -17.85 9.25
N GLU A 213 7.57 -17.68 10.43
CA GLU A 213 8.91 -17.13 10.55
C GLU A 213 9.95 -18.19 10.16
N GLU A 214 11.06 -17.76 9.57
CA GLU A 214 12.20 -18.64 9.28
C GLU A 214 12.97 -18.95 10.58
N THR A 215 12.32 -19.70 11.45
CA THR A 215 12.84 -20.13 12.74
C THR A 215 12.31 -21.52 13.07
N HIS A 216 13.08 -22.28 13.84
CA HIS A 216 12.64 -23.55 14.39
C HIS A 216 11.82 -23.38 15.67
N ARG A 217 11.59 -22.14 16.13
CA ARG A 217 10.84 -21.86 17.36
C ARG A 217 9.39 -22.33 17.22
N PRO A 218 8.91 -23.23 18.11
CA PRO A 218 7.51 -23.65 18.09
C PRO A 218 6.58 -22.44 18.20
N ASP A 219 5.54 -22.43 17.37
CA ASP A 219 4.48 -21.41 17.36
C ASP A 219 4.95 -19.99 17.00
N ALA A 220 6.15 -19.85 16.41
CA ALA A 220 6.62 -18.57 15.89
C ALA A 220 5.96 -18.25 14.55
N PHE A 221 5.25 -17.13 14.52
CA PHE A 221 4.69 -16.53 13.33
C PHE A 221 4.69 -15.02 13.51
N ARG A 222 4.65 -14.30 12.40
CA ARG A 222 4.36 -12.87 12.38
C ARG A 222 3.03 -12.63 11.69
N MET A 223 2.31 -11.60 12.13
CA MET A 223 1.12 -11.15 11.44
C MET A 223 1.54 -10.13 10.36
N GLU A 224 1.18 -10.42 9.11
CA GLU A 224 1.28 -9.45 8.03
C GLU A 224 -0.11 -8.88 7.70
N PRO A 225 -0.22 -7.62 7.24
CA PRO A 225 -1.50 -7.05 6.83
C PRO A 225 -2.21 -7.95 5.83
N PHE A 226 -3.50 -8.21 6.05
CA PHE A 226 -4.27 -9.08 5.18
C PHE A 226 -4.34 -8.51 3.76
N THR A 227 -4.01 -9.34 2.77
CA THR A 227 -4.21 -9.05 1.36
C THR A 227 -4.97 -10.19 0.69
N TRP A 228 -6.06 -9.87 0.00
CA TRP A 228 -6.83 -10.89 -0.73
C TRP A 228 -6.08 -11.49 -1.93
N HIS A 229 -5.11 -10.75 -2.47
CA HIS A 229 -4.48 -11.07 -3.74
C HIS A 229 -3.51 -12.26 -3.63
N GLY A 230 -3.65 -13.21 -4.56
CA GLY A 230 -2.64 -14.24 -4.80
C GLY A 230 -2.64 -15.39 -3.79
N LEU A 231 -3.77 -15.69 -3.14
CA LEU A 231 -3.89 -16.92 -2.34
C LEU A 231 -3.68 -18.13 -3.27
N PRO A 232 -2.56 -18.86 -3.14
CA PRO A 232 -2.36 -20.07 -3.94
C PRO A 232 -3.48 -21.04 -3.59
N ALA A 233 -4.20 -21.51 -4.61
CA ALA A 233 -5.11 -22.63 -4.49
C ALA A 233 -4.29 -23.86 -4.09
N HIS A 234 -4.15 -24.07 -2.78
CA HIS A 234 -3.56 -25.32 -2.30
C HIS A 234 -4.58 -26.41 -2.60
N PRO A 235 -4.19 -27.44 -3.39
CA PRO A 235 -5.03 -28.61 -3.50
C PRO A 235 -5.24 -29.14 -2.08
N ILE A 236 -6.50 -29.21 -1.65
CA ILE A 236 -6.87 -29.86 -0.40
C ILE A 236 -6.53 -31.33 -0.63
N ASP A 237 -5.33 -31.73 -0.22
CA ASP A 237 -4.92 -33.12 -0.31
C ASP A 237 -5.85 -33.91 0.62
N LYS A 238 -6.64 -34.81 0.03
CA LYS A 238 -7.60 -35.61 0.79
C LYS A 238 -6.80 -36.59 1.64
N MET A 239 -6.50 -36.19 2.87
CA MET A 239 -5.72 -36.97 3.81
C MET A 239 -6.45 -38.30 4.06
N SER A 240 -5.84 -39.40 3.62
CA SER A 240 -6.51 -40.70 3.44
C SER A 240 -6.70 -41.51 4.73
N MET A 241 -6.18 -41.03 5.88
CA MET A 241 -6.31 -41.70 7.17
C MET A 241 -6.58 -40.68 8.29
N PRO A 242 -7.45 -40.99 9.27
CA PRO A 242 -7.57 -40.17 10.48
C PRO A 242 -6.25 -40.25 11.25
N ARG A 243 -5.55 -39.12 11.30
CA ARG A 243 -4.36 -38.94 12.16
C ARG A 243 -4.82 -38.31 13.47
N PRO A 244 -4.32 -38.75 14.64
CA PRO A 244 -4.61 -38.08 15.89
C PRO A 244 -4.23 -36.60 15.78
N ALA A 245 -5.17 -35.72 16.12
CA ALA A 245 -5.01 -34.29 15.94
C ALA A 245 -4.68 -33.65 17.28
N LEU A 246 -3.57 -32.90 17.36
CA LEU A 246 -3.24 -32.16 18.57
C LEU A 246 -4.08 -30.88 18.63
N ARG A 247 -5.09 -30.83 19.49
CA ARG A 247 -5.83 -29.61 19.84
C ARG A 247 -4.95 -28.73 20.71
N ARG A 248 -4.31 -27.74 20.09
CA ARG A 248 -3.34 -26.85 20.75
C ARG A 248 -4.03 -25.76 21.56
N PHE A 249 -3.51 -25.51 22.75
CA PHE A 249 -3.87 -24.37 23.59
C PHE A 249 -3.03 -23.14 23.20
N ARG A 250 -3.70 -22.00 23.08
CA ARG A 250 -3.10 -20.70 22.71
C ARG A 250 -3.61 -19.61 23.66
N PRO A 251 -2.79 -19.18 24.65
CA PRO A 251 -1.46 -19.68 24.99
C PRO A 251 -1.48 -21.11 25.59
N ALA A 252 -0.30 -21.74 25.71
CA ALA A 252 -0.17 -23.03 26.40
C ALA A 252 -0.63 -22.92 27.86
N ALA A 253 -1.35 -23.92 28.36
CA ALA A 253 -1.93 -23.90 29.70
C ALA A 253 -0.85 -24.18 30.76
N PRO A 254 -0.81 -23.45 31.88
CA PRO A 254 0.12 -23.74 32.97
C PRO A 254 -0.20 -25.11 33.61
N ALA A 255 0.83 -25.84 34.01
CA ALA A 255 0.69 -27.11 34.70
C ALA A 255 1.77 -27.31 35.77
N SER A 256 1.46 -28.13 36.76
CA SER A 256 2.42 -28.66 37.71
C SER A 256 2.69 -30.11 37.38
N VAL A 257 3.96 -30.48 37.23
CA VAL A 257 4.38 -31.86 36.97
C VAL A 257 5.22 -32.32 38.15
N LEU A 258 4.81 -33.44 38.76
CA LEU A 258 5.61 -34.12 39.77
C LEU A 258 6.55 -35.07 39.04
N LEU A 259 7.86 -34.92 39.32
CA LEU A 259 8.91 -35.74 38.73
C LEU A 259 9.29 -36.86 39.70
N ASP A 260 9.55 -38.05 39.14
CA ASP A 260 10.17 -39.19 39.81
C ASP A 260 11.42 -39.57 39.01
N GLU A 261 12.59 -39.51 39.65
CA GLU A 261 13.90 -39.71 38.98
C GLU A 261 14.04 -38.91 37.65
N ASP A 262 13.71 -37.61 37.69
CA ASP A 262 13.72 -36.69 36.52
C ASP A 262 12.72 -37.05 35.39
N THR A 263 11.73 -37.90 35.68
CA THR A 263 10.67 -38.25 34.73
C THR A 263 9.27 -37.84 35.19
N PRO A 264 8.41 -37.31 34.29
CA PRO A 264 7.02 -36.98 34.63
C PRO A 264 6.21 -38.16 35.19
N ALA A 265 5.87 -38.10 36.48
CA ALA A 265 5.08 -39.13 37.17
C ALA A 265 3.61 -38.72 37.37
N HIS A 266 3.34 -37.43 37.57
CA HIS A 266 1.98 -36.91 37.72
C HIS A 266 1.87 -35.52 37.08
N VAL A 267 0.78 -35.27 36.36
CA VAL A 267 0.50 -33.95 35.76
C VAL A 267 -0.76 -33.39 36.38
N ARG A 268 -0.73 -32.11 36.73
CA ARG A 268 -1.89 -31.33 37.16
C ARG A 268 -1.96 -30.04 36.33
N GLY A 269 -2.88 -30.00 35.38
CA GLY A 269 -3.31 -28.80 34.66
C GLY A 269 -4.81 -28.55 34.87
N VAL A 270 -5.33 -27.48 34.25
CA VAL A 270 -6.75 -27.09 34.36
C VAL A 270 -7.68 -28.16 33.78
N ASP A 271 -7.37 -28.67 32.59
CA ASP A 271 -8.21 -29.62 31.86
C ASP A 271 -7.62 -31.05 31.82
N SER A 272 -6.49 -31.28 32.47
CA SER A 272 -5.79 -32.57 32.42
C SER A 272 -5.05 -32.81 33.73
N CYS A 273 -5.53 -33.78 34.52
CA CYS A 273 -4.94 -34.16 35.79
C CYS A 273 -4.92 -35.68 35.91
N GLY A 274 -3.81 -36.25 36.36
CA GLY A 274 -3.71 -37.69 36.57
C GLY A 274 -2.27 -38.20 36.64
N LYS A 275 -2.14 -39.44 37.11
CA LYS A 275 -0.87 -40.17 37.06
C LYS A 275 -0.46 -40.46 35.62
N VAL A 276 0.81 -40.27 35.30
CA VAL A 276 1.39 -40.63 34.01
C VAL A 276 1.56 -42.15 33.97
N VAL A 277 0.92 -42.80 32.99
CA VAL A 277 1.01 -44.26 32.78
C VAL A 277 1.96 -44.61 31.65
N ARG A 278 2.12 -43.72 30.66
CA ARG A 278 3.13 -43.82 29.60
C ARG A 278 3.63 -42.44 29.23
N GLN A 279 4.89 -42.38 28.80
CA GLN A 279 5.51 -41.15 28.35
C GLN A 279 6.42 -41.41 27.15
N HIS A 280 6.53 -40.43 26.26
CA HIS A 280 7.51 -40.39 25.19
C HIS A 280 8.19 -39.02 25.16
N GLY A 281 9.53 -39.01 25.05
CA GLY A 281 10.37 -37.83 25.16
C GLY A 281 11.56 -38.07 26.12
N PRO A 282 12.30 -37.02 26.50
CA PRO A 282 12.14 -35.63 26.06
C PRO A 282 12.50 -35.45 24.58
N TYR A 283 11.61 -34.82 23.81
CA TYR A 283 11.92 -34.29 22.50
C TYR A 283 12.59 -32.93 22.67
N LEU A 284 13.91 -32.90 22.51
CA LEU A 284 14.70 -31.70 22.68
C LEU A 284 14.66 -30.85 21.40
N SER A 285 14.38 -29.56 21.58
CA SER A 285 14.41 -28.57 20.51
C SER A 285 15.04 -27.29 21.03
N SER A 286 15.86 -26.65 20.20
CA SER A 286 16.51 -25.39 20.54
C SER A 286 16.79 -24.58 19.29
N GLY A 287 16.94 -23.28 19.44
CA GLY A 287 17.28 -22.39 18.34
C GLY A 287 17.81 -21.06 18.83
N ASN A 288 18.34 -20.26 17.90
CA ASN A 288 18.90 -18.93 18.17
C ASN A 288 20.00 -18.93 19.26
N TRP A 289 20.76 -20.03 19.41
CA TRP A 289 21.81 -20.17 20.45
C TRP A 289 22.94 -19.14 20.35
N TRP A 290 23.04 -18.44 19.23
CA TRP A 290 24.04 -17.42 18.93
C TRP A 290 23.59 -15.99 19.29
N ASP A 291 22.35 -15.77 19.74
CA ASP A 291 21.85 -14.44 20.11
C ASP A 291 21.08 -14.44 21.45
N GLU A 292 20.70 -13.25 21.91
CA GLU A 292 19.96 -13.05 23.18
C GLU A 292 18.54 -13.65 23.17
N LYS A 293 18.03 -14.06 22.01
CA LYS A 293 16.72 -14.69 21.82
C LYS A 293 16.84 -16.23 21.73
N TRP A 294 17.94 -16.80 22.23
CA TRP A 294 18.09 -18.25 22.33
C TRP A 294 16.92 -18.87 23.08
N TRP A 295 16.55 -20.07 22.66
CA TRP A 295 15.52 -20.85 23.32
C TRP A 295 15.88 -22.33 23.29
N ALA A 296 15.48 -23.04 24.34
CA ALA A 296 15.56 -24.49 24.44
C ALA A 296 14.28 -25.00 25.09
N ARG A 297 13.82 -26.16 24.66
CA ARG A 297 12.55 -26.76 25.08
C ARG A 297 12.63 -28.27 25.02
N ALA A 298 12.31 -28.91 26.13
CA ALA A 298 12.06 -30.34 26.20
C ALA A 298 10.55 -30.57 26.18
N GLU A 299 10.06 -31.38 25.23
CA GLU A 299 8.65 -31.74 25.15
C GLU A 299 8.44 -33.23 25.47
N TRP A 300 7.31 -33.54 26.11
CA TRP A 300 6.88 -34.90 26.38
C TRP A 300 5.45 -35.12 25.92
N ASP A 301 5.21 -36.26 25.28
CA ASP A 301 3.87 -36.81 25.09
C ASP A 301 3.56 -37.71 26.29
N LEU A 302 2.52 -37.34 27.04
CA LEU A 302 2.15 -37.98 28.30
C LEU A 302 0.76 -38.61 28.17
N GLN A 303 0.68 -39.91 28.42
CA GLN A 303 -0.58 -40.61 28.59
C GLN A 303 -0.92 -40.67 30.08
N LEU A 304 -2.05 -40.09 30.45
CA LEU A 304 -2.57 -40.09 31.81
C LEU A 304 -3.44 -41.33 32.06
N GLU A 305 -3.59 -41.72 33.33
CA GLU A 305 -4.38 -42.88 33.75
C GLU A 305 -5.86 -42.82 33.33
N ASN A 306 -6.40 -41.61 33.19
CA ASN A 306 -7.76 -41.36 32.71
C ASN A 306 -7.92 -41.49 31.19
N GLY A 307 -6.85 -41.87 30.47
CA GLY A 307 -6.83 -42.07 29.02
C GLY A 307 -6.47 -40.81 28.21
N VAL A 308 -6.35 -39.64 28.84
CA VAL A 308 -5.96 -38.40 28.15
C VAL A 308 -4.52 -38.49 27.66
N LEU A 309 -4.30 -38.22 26.38
CA LEU A 309 -2.97 -38.05 25.80
C LEU A 309 -2.72 -36.54 25.59
N CYS A 310 -1.73 -35.99 26.30
CA CYS A 310 -1.40 -34.58 26.20
C CYS A 310 0.07 -34.36 25.85
N ARG A 311 0.36 -33.23 25.21
CA ARG A 311 1.73 -32.78 25.00
C ARG A 311 2.07 -31.70 26.00
N SER A 312 3.16 -31.87 26.73
CA SER A 312 3.66 -30.92 27.71
C SER A 312 5.10 -30.51 27.41
N TYR A 313 5.54 -29.39 27.95
CA TYR A 313 6.92 -28.97 27.89
C TYR A 313 7.34 -28.25 29.17
N GLU A 314 8.65 -28.31 29.42
CA GLU A 314 9.28 -27.55 30.48
C GLU A 314 9.84 -26.24 29.93
N SER A 315 9.53 -25.14 30.61
CA SER A 315 9.99 -23.79 30.31
C SER A 315 10.68 -23.20 31.55
N VAL A 316 11.39 -22.09 31.38
CA VAL A 316 11.99 -21.33 32.51
C VAL A 316 10.92 -20.92 33.55
N ASP A 317 9.69 -20.64 33.12
CA ASP A 317 8.56 -20.29 34.00
C ASP A 317 7.81 -21.50 34.59
N GLY A 318 8.32 -22.72 34.38
CA GLY A 318 7.69 -23.97 34.79
C GLY A 318 7.00 -24.74 33.66
N TRP A 319 6.29 -25.79 34.04
CA TRP A 319 5.66 -26.74 33.12
C TRP A 319 4.39 -26.20 32.48
N LYS A 320 4.20 -26.51 31.20
CA LYS A 320 3.03 -26.08 30.42
C LYS A 320 2.50 -27.22 29.57
N ILE A 321 1.18 -27.30 29.41
CA ILE A 321 0.51 -28.21 28.49
C ILE A 321 0.23 -27.47 27.18
N VAL A 322 0.77 -27.99 26.09
CA VAL A 322 0.67 -27.46 24.73
C VAL A 322 -0.69 -27.74 24.13
N GLY A 323 -1.27 -28.88 24.45
CA GLY A 323 -2.53 -29.34 23.88
C GLY A 323 -2.82 -30.79 24.24
N ILE A 324 -4.00 -31.24 23.82
CA ILE A 324 -4.51 -32.60 24.02
C ILE A 324 -4.71 -33.22 22.63
N TYR A 325 -4.36 -34.49 22.49
CA TYR A 325 -4.63 -35.25 21.27
C TYR A 325 -6.09 -35.71 21.26
N ASP A 326 -6.80 -35.39 20.18
CA ASP A 326 -8.16 -35.84 19.87
C ASP A 326 -8.15 -37.05 18.92
#